data_AF-F0I034-F1
#
_entry.id   AF-F0I034-F1
#
_cell.length_a   1.000
_cell.length_b   1.000
_cell.length_c   1.000
_cell.angle_alpha   90.00
_cell.angle_beta   90.00
_cell.angle_gamma   90.00
#
_symmetry.space_group_name_H-M   'P 1'
#
loop_
_entity.id
_entity.type
_entity.pdbx_description
1 polymer ?
#
loop_
_entity_poly.entity_id
_entity_poly.type
_entity_poly.pdbx_seq_one_letter_code
_entity_poly.pdbx_strand_id
1 'polypeptide(L)'
;MKYEWRKANREFYQIKSAPCLIDVPAQSFIMIDGKGNPNAADFSERVGALYSLAYAIKMNYKKTAAEQEFTDFTVYPLEGLWQQEQAGELIKEELIYTIMIGQPDFITGEMVKKALEQIRVKKPNPLYDEIRFEEMTEGACIAMLHLGSFDEEPQSFAKWMPFARVTS
;
A
#
# COMPACT_ATOMS: atom_id res chain seq x y z
N MET A 1 22.06 0.09 -9.46
CA MET A 1 21.92 -0.44 -8.08
C MET A 1 20.47 -0.89 -7.85
N LYS A 2 20.16 -1.71 -6.85
CA LYS A 2 18.75 -2.07 -6.51
C LYS A 2 18.20 -1.09 -5.46
N TYR A 3 17.08 -0.44 -5.74
CA TYR A 3 16.36 0.40 -4.80
C TYR A 3 15.59 -0.44 -3.78
N GLU A 4 15.74 -0.11 -2.48
CA GLU A 4 15.09 -0.81 -1.38
C GLU A 4 14.35 0.18 -0.49
N TRP A 5 13.03 0.24 -0.65
CA TRP A 5 12.15 1.15 0.11
C TRP A 5 12.34 1.05 1.61
N ARG A 6 12.56 -0.15 2.16
CA ARG A 6 12.76 -0.34 3.60
C ARG A 6 13.99 0.43 4.11
N LYS A 7 15.01 0.60 3.27
CA LYS A 7 16.22 1.36 3.60
C LYS A 7 16.04 2.86 3.36
N ALA A 8 15.46 3.22 2.22
CA ALA A 8 15.24 4.61 1.83
C ALA A 8 14.22 5.32 2.74
N ASN A 9 13.15 4.61 3.10
CA ASN A 9 11.98 5.16 3.79
C ASN A 9 11.90 4.60 5.22
N ARG A 10 13.07 4.49 5.89
CA ARG A 10 13.21 3.82 7.18
C ARG A 10 12.33 4.43 8.28
N GLU A 11 12.09 5.73 8.22
CA GLU A 11 11.39 6.50 9.24
C GLU A 11 9.93 6.06 9.41
N PHE A 12 9.27 5.62 8.35
CA PHE A 12 7.86 5.17 8.40
C PHE A 12 7.65 3.69 8.10
N TYR A 13 8.65 2.97 7.57
CA TYR A 13 8.57 1.52 7.36
C TYR A 13 9.30 0.66 8.41
N GLN A 14 10.06 1.25 9.32
CA GLN A 14 10.74 0.52 10.40
C GLN A 14 10.35 1.03 11.79
N ILE A 15 9.04 1.21 11.97
CA ILE A 15 8.40 1.64 13.22
C ILE A 15 8.58 0.58 14.32
N LYS A 16 8.68 1.06 15.56
CA LYS A 16 8.81 0.22 16.76
C LYS A 16 7.43 -0.15 17.31
N SER A 17 7.42 -1.09 18.24
CA SER A 17 6.19 -1.51 18.91
C SER A 17 5.65 -0.51 19.95
N ALA A 18 6.34 0.61 20.17
CA ALA A 18 5.82 1.73 20.95
C ALA A 18 5.20 2.78 20.00
N PRO A 19 4.05 3.39 20.36
CA PRO A 19 3.47 4.48 19.57
C PRO A 19 4.47 5.62 19.37
N CYS A 20 4.57 6.14 18.15
CA CYS A 20 5.39 7.31 17.84
C CYS A 20 4.70 8.20 16.81
N LEU A 21 4.99 9.51 16.88
CA LEU A 21 4.63 10.45 15.83
C LEU A 21 5.57 10.26 14.64
N ILE A 22 4.99 10.25 13.45
CA ILE A 22 5.71 10.23 12.18
C ILE A 22 5.12 11.28 11.25
N ASP A 23 5.92 11.75 10.31
CA ASP A 23 5.45 12.56 9.19
C ASP A 23 5.66 11.74 7.92
N VAL A 24 4.56 11.36 7.26
CA VAL A 24 4.59 10.54 6.05
C VAL A 24 4.52 11.48 4.84
N PRO A 25 5.60 11.58 4.05
CA PRO A 25 5.61 12.45 2.87
C PRO A 25 4.66 11.94 1.80
N ALA A 26 4.42 12.77 0.78
CA ALA A 26 3.71 12.36 -0.42
C ALA A 26 4.38 11.12 -1.04
N GLN A 27 3.58 10.12 -1.39
CA GLN A 27 4.03 8.89 -2.04
C GLN A 27 3.08 8.54 -3.18
N SER A 28 3.64 7.96 -4.24
CA SER A 28 2.88 7.45 -5.37
C SER A 28 2.49 5.99 -5.15
N PHE A 29 1.25 5.63 -5.47
CA PHE A 29 0.73 4.28 -5.31
C PHE A 29 -0.06 3.83 -6.53
N ILE A 30 -0.01 2.53 -6.82
CA ILE A 30 -1.11 1.88 -7.53
C ILE A 30 -2.17 1.46 -6.51
N MET A 31 -3.43 1.80 -6.76
CA MET A 31 -4.52 1.65 -5.80
C MET A 31 -5.72 0.96 -6.44
N ILE A 32 -6.47 0.19 -5.66
CA ILE A 32 -7.79 -0.34 -6.03
C ILE A 32 -8.72 -0.30 -4.82
N ASP A 33 -9.94 0.19 -5.01
CA ASP A 33 -10.95 0.23 -3.97
C ASP A 33 -11.70 -1.10 -3.88
N GLY A 34 -12.38 -1.32 -2.77
CA GLY A 34 -13.30 -2.44 -2.63
C GLY A 34 -14.17 -2.28 -1.39
N LYS A 35 -15.09 -3.23 -1.25
CA LYS A 35 -15.98 -3.33 -0.09
C LYS A 35 -16.14 -4.80 0.29
N GLY A 36 -16.22 -5.05 1.59
CA GLY A 36 -16.57 -6.34 2.15
C GLY A 36 -15.44 -7.00 2.92
N ASN A 37 -15.70 -8.25 3.30
CA ASN A 37 -14.84 -9.00 4.19
C ASN A 37 -13.46 -9.29 3.54
N PRO A 38 -12.33 -8.91 4.16
CA PRO A 38 -10.99 -9.17 3.61
C PRO A 38 -10.63 -10.65 3.44
N ASN A 39 -11.43 -11.54 4.03
CA ASN A 39 -11.30 -12.99 3.88
C ASN A 39 -12.06 -13.54 2.67
N ALA A 40 -12.81 -12.70 1.95
CA ALA A 40 -13.56 -13.09 0.76
C ALA A 40 -12.67 -13.14 -0.49
N ALA A 41 -13.13 -13.88 -1.50
CA ALA A 41 -12.41 -14.07 -2.75
C ALA A 41 -12.10 -12.74 -3.46
N ASP A 42 -13.06 -11.80 -3.51
CA ASP A 42 -12.89 -10.49 -4.17
C ASP A 42 -11.67 -9.72 -3.65
N PHE A 43 -11.46 -9.69 -2.33
CA PHE A 43 -10.27 -9.06 -1.74
C PHE A 43 -8.98 -9.69 -2.28
N SER A 44 -8.89 -11.03 -2.27
CA SER A 44 -7.72 -11.76 -2.77
C SER A 44 -7.50 -11.55 -4.28
N GLU A 45 -8.57 -11.41 -5.07
CA GLU A 45 -8.51 -11.16 -6.51
C GLU A 45 -7.98 -9.74 -6.82
N ARG A 46 -8.44 -8.73 -6.06
CA ARG A 46 -7.94 -7.35 -6.14
C ARG A 46 -6.47 -7.24 -5.74
N VAL A 47 -6.07 -7.91 -4.65
CA VAL A 47 -4.66 -8.05 -4.26
C VAL A 47 -3.86 -8.70 -5.40
N GLY A 48 -4.38 -9.78 -5.99
CA GLY A 48 -3.75 -10.46 -7.12
C GLY A 48 -3.58 -9.57 -8.36
N ALA A 49 -4.56 -8.72 -8.65
CA ALA A 49 -4.50 -7.74 -9.74
C ALA A 49 -3.42 -6.68 -9.48
N LEU A 50 -3.38 -6.08 -8.28
CA LEU A 50 -2.36 -5.12 -7.88
C LEU A 50 -0.95 -5.69 -7.99
N TYR A 51 -0.70 -6.88 -7.43
CA TYR A 51 0.63 -7.49 -7.52
C TYR A 51 1.00 -7.85 -8.97
N SER A 52 0.04 -8.29 -9.78
CA SER A 52 0.30 -8.56 -11.21
C SER A 52 0.80 -7.29 -11.92
N LEU A 53 0.20 -6.13 -11.63
CA LEU A 53 0.67 -4.84 -12.15
C LEU A 53 2.01 -4.41 -11.54
N ALA A 54 2.18 -4.48 -10.22
CA ALA A 54 3.40 -4.08 -9.52
C ALA A 54 4.65 -4.80 -10.07
N TYR A 55 4.54 -6.11 -10.30
CA TYR A 55 5.60 -6.89 -10.91
C TYR A 55 5.81 -6.56 -12.39
N ALA A 56 4.75 -6.25 -13.15
CA ALA A 56 4.88 -5.79 -14.53
C ALA A 56 5.66 -4.47 -14.62
N ILE A 57 5.34 -3.49 -13.75
CA ILE A 57 6.07 -2.21 -13.64
C ILE A 57 7.55 -2.49 -13.35
N LYS A 58 7.84 -3.27 -12.31
CA LYS A 58 9.22 -3.63 -11.92
C LYS A 58 9.99 -4.28 -13.07
N MET A 59 9.41 -5.27 -13.74
CA MET A 59 10.08 -5.98 -14.82
C MET A 59 10.29 -5.11 -16.05
N ASN A 60 9.38 -4.19 -16.33
CA ASN A 60 9.52 -3.25 -17.43
C ASN A 60 10.60 -2.21 -17.15
N TYR A 61 10.59 -1.59 -15.97
CA TYR A 61 11.62 -0.66 -15.54
C TYR A 61 13.01 -1.28 -15.63
N LYS A 62 13.19 -2.49 -15.10
CA LYS A 62 14.46 -3.21 -15.14
C LYS A 62 15.03 -3.42 -16.55
N LYS A 63 14.18 -3.51 -17.58
CA LYS A 63 14.61 -3.66 -18.98
C LYS A 63 15.10 -2.33 -19.59
N THR A 64 14.61 -1.20 -19.09
CA THR A 64 14.90 0.13 -19.66
C THR A 64 15.89 0.94 -18.82
N ALA A 65 16.14 0.55 -17.57
CA ALA A 65 16.90 1.33 -16.61
C ALA A 65 18.42 1.07 -16.61
N ALA A 66 19.00 0.56 -17.70
CA ALA A 66 20.41 0.14 -17.72
C ALA A 66 21.41 1.26 -17.38
N GLU A 67 21.08 2.50 -17.75
CA GLU A 67 21.90 3.71 -17.53
C GLU A 67 21.43 4.56 -16.35
N GLN A 68 20.48 4.06 -15.55
CA GLN A 68 19.93 4.76 -14.40
C GLN A 68 20.72 4.43 -13.13
N GLU A 69 20.66 5.32 -12.12
CA GLU A 69 21.25 5.07 -10.80
C GLU A 69 20.71 3.76 -10.19
N PHE A 70 19.38 3.62 -10.20
CA PHE A 70 18.67 2.40 -9.84
C PHE A 70 18.30 1.62 -11.11
N THR A 71 18.76 0.38 -11.19
CA THR A 71 18.49 -0.51 -12.32
C THR A 71 17.41 -1.54 -11.99
N ASP A 72 16.99 -1.60 -10.73
CA ASP A 72 15.95 -2.47 -10.21
C ASP A 72 15.39 -1.91 -8.89
N PHE A 73 14.22 -2.39 -8.44
CA PHE A 73 13.67 -2.04 -7.11
C PHE A 73 12.93 -3.20 -6.44
N THR A 74 12.80 -3.18 -5.12
CA THR A 74 11.94 -4.14 -4.38
C THR A 74 10.50 -3.67 -4.43
N VAL A 75 9.56 -4.56 -4.74
CA VAL A 75 8.11 -4.25 -4.67
C VAL A 75 7.76 -3.88 -3.23
N TYR A 76 6.97 -2.81 -3.07
CA TYR A 76 6.48 -2.33 -1.78
C TYR A 76 5.53 -3.36 -1.14
N PRO A 77 5.36 -3.34 0.18
CA PRO A 77 4.36 -4.20 0.82
C PRO A 77 2.96 -3.77 0.37
N LEU A 78 1.99 -4.68 0.54
CA LEU A 78 0.58 -4.30 0.43
C LEU A 78 0.22 -3.41 1.61
N GLU A 79 -0.42 -2.29 1.33
CA GLU A 79 -0.99 -1.38 2.31
C GLU A 79 -2.50 -1.29 2.12
N GLY A 80 -3.24 -0.92 3.16
CA GLY A 80 -4.69 -0.85 3.13
C GLY A 80 -5.22 0.27 4.03
N LEU A 81 -6.05 1.12 3.45
CA LEU A 81 -6.87 2.09 4.17
C LEU A 81 -8.23 1.45 4.44
N TRP A 82 -8.71 1.55 5.68
CA TRP A 82 -9.93 0.87 6.14
C TRP A 82 -10.91 1.89 6.72
N GLN A 83 -12.17 1.79 6.31
CA GLN A 83 -13.25 2.61 6.81
C GLN A 83 -14.48 1.73 7.06
N GLN A 84 -15.30 2.13 8.04
CA GLN A 84 -16.63 1.57 8.27
C GLN A 84 -17.68 2.59 7.82
N GLU A 85 -18.78 2.12 7.24
CA GLU A 85 -19.90 3.00 6.87
C GLU A 85 -20.60 3.60 8.10
N GLN A 86 -20.61 2.87 9.23
CA GLN A 86 -21.27 3.28 10.46
C GLN A 86 -20.33 3.13 11.66
N ALA A 87 -20.43 4.06 12.60
CA ALA A 87 -19.72 3.94 13.87
C ALA A 87 -20.36 2.85 14.73
N GLY A 88 -19.58 1.89 15.23
CA GLY A 88 -20.10 0.81 16.05
C GLY A 88 -19.18 -0.40 16.12
N GLU A 89 -19.79 -1.57 16.29
CA GLU A 89 -19.08 -2.85 16.21
C GLU A 89 -18.55 -3.09 14.80
N LEU A 90 -17.34 -3.63 14.70
CA LEU A 90 -16.71 -3.94 13.41
C LEU A 90 -17.49 -5.06 12.70
N ILE A 91 -18.23 -4.69 11.65
CA ILE A 91 -18.86 -5.63 10.73
C ILE A 91 -17.94 -5.78 9.51
N LYS A 92 -17.28 -6.94 9.38
CA LYS A 92 -16.27 -7.19 8.33
C LYS A 92 -16.86 -7.03 6.92
N GLU A 93 -18.13 -7.39 6.75
CA GLU A 93 -18.87 -7.34 5.49
C GLU A 93 -19.20 -5.91 5.04
N GLU A 94 -19.11 -4.93 5.94
CA GLU A 94 -19.39 -3.52 5.66
C GLU A 94 -18.12 -2.67 5.53
N LEU A 95 -16.94 -3.30 5.60
CA LEU A 95 -15.66 -2.60 5.44
C LEU A 95 -15.55 -2.02 4.03
N ILE A 96 -15.26 -0.74 3.94
CA ILE A 96 -14.81 -0.08 2.72
C ILE A 96 -13.30 0.04 2.82
N TYR A 97 -12.60 -0.28 1.74
CA TYR A 97 -11.15 -0.19 1.73
C TYR A 97 -10.59 0.33 0.42
N THR A 98 -9.40 0.89 0.54
CA THR A 98 -8.48 1.11 -0.58
C THR A 98 -7.23 0.31 -0.28
N ILE A 99 -6.91 -0.68 -1.10
CA ILE A 99 -5.62 -1.38 -1.01
C ILE A 99 -4.66 -0.83 -2.05
N MET A 100 -3.38 -0.76 -1.68
CA MET A 100 -2.39 -0.04 -2.47
C MET A 100 -0.97 -0.62 -2.34
N ILE A 101 -0.15 -0.37 -3.36
CA ILE A 101 1.27 -0.73 -3.38
C ILE A 101 2.08 0.49 -3.82
N GLY A 102 2.96 0.98 -2.94
CA GLY A 102 3.82 2.13 -3.20
C GLY A 102 4.74 1.92 -4.40
N GLN A 103 5.06 3.01 -5.10
CA GLN A 103 5.99 3.06 -6.22
C GLN A 103 7.14 4.01 -5.90
N PRO A 104 8.41 3.68 -6.24
CA PRO A 104 9.51 4.64 -6.14
C PRO A 104 9.27 5.89 -7.01
N ASP A 105 9.82 7.03 -6.62
CA ASP A 105 9.63 8.33 -7.29
C ASP A 105 10.05 8.35 -8.77
N PHE A 106 10.95 7.46 -9.19
CA PHE A 106 11.37 7.32 -10.58
C PHE A 106 10.36 6.54 -11.44
N ILE A 107 9.29 5.98 -10.87
CA ILE A 107 8.20 5.34 -11.59
C ILE A 107 7.14 6.37 -11.93
N THR A 108 7.00 6.67 -13.22
CA THR A 108 6.05 7.66 -13.71
C THR A 108 4.70 7.05 -14.09
N GLY A 109 3.66 7.87 -14.17
CA GLY A 109 2.34 7.43 -14.64
C GLY A 109 2.36 6.82 -16.05
N GLU A 110 3.25 7.29 -16.93
CA GLU A 110 3.45 6.68 -18.26
C GLU A 110 4.03 5.26 -18.18
N MET A 111 4.98 5.02 -17.27
CA MET A 111 5.53 3.67 -17.04
C MET A 111 4.46 2.73 -16.51
N VAL A 112 3.62 3.21 -15.57
CA VAL A 112 2.50 2.44 -15.02
C VAL A 112 1.49 2.11 -16.10
N LYS A 113 1.05 3.11 -16.89
CA LYS A 113 0.11 2.93 -18.00
C LYS A 113 0.61 1.91 -19.01
N LYS A 114 1.87 2.02 -19.43
CA LYS A 114 2.50 1.07 -20.35
C LYS A 114 2.56 -0.34 -19.78
N ALA A 115 2.88 -0.49 -18.49
CA ALA A 115 2.88 -1.79 -17.82
C ALA A 115 1.47 -2.40 -17.76
N LEU A 116 0.45 -1.57 -17.49
CA LEU A 116 -0.95 -1.96 -17.45
C LEU A 116 -1.45 -2.46 -18.82
N GLU A 117 -1.17 -1.72 -19.90
CA GLU A 117 -1.51 -2.11 -21.27
C GLU A 117 -0.88 -3.46 -21.66
N GLN A 118 0.38 -3.69 -21.31
CA GLN A 118 1.07 -4.93 -21.63
C GLN A 118 0.57 -6.12 -20.82
N ILE A 119 0.35 -5.94 -19.50
CA ILE A 119 -0.12 -7.03 -18.65
C ILE A 119 -1.57 -7.39 -18.96
N ARG A 120 -2.41 -6.44 -19.38
CA ARG A 120 -3.78 -6.69 -19.88
C ARG A 120 -3.79 -7.70 -21.02
N VAL A 121 -2.87 -7.57 -21.99
CA VAL A 121 -2.77 -8.52 -23.11
C VAL A 121 -2.21 -9.87 -22.65
N LYS A 122 -1.16 -9.85 -21.81
CA LYS A 122 -0.46 -11.07 -21.39
C LYS A 122 -1.27 -11.93 -20.40
N LYS A 123 -1.98 -11.30 -19.47
CA LYS A 123 -2.78 -11.93 -18.42
C LYS A 123 -4.03 -11.08 -18.18
N PRO A 124 -5.08 -11.23 -19.01
CA PRO A 124 -6.31 -10.45 -18.88
C PRO A 124 -6.90 -10.55 -17.47
N ASN A 125 -7.33 -9.42 -16.92
CA ASN A 125 -8.04 -9.33 -15.65
C ASN A 125 -8.99 -8.13 -15.70
N PRO A 126 -10.30 -8.29 -15.45
CA PRO A 126 -11.25 -7.18 -15.46
C PRO A 126 -10.94 -6.10 -14.42
N LEU A 127 -10.33 -6.47 -13.27
CA LEU A 127 -10.02 -5.55 -12.18
C LEU A 127 -8.95 -4.50 -12.55
N TYR A 128 -8.25 -4.68 -13.68
CA TYR A 128 -7.28 -3.69 -14.17
C TYR A 128 -7.91 -2.36 -14.57
N ASP A 129 -9.21 -2.31 -14.86
CA ASP A 129 -9.94 -1.06 -15.13
C ASP A 129 -10.23 -0.26 -13.86
N GLU A 130 -10.15 -0.89 -12.70
CA GLU A 130 -10.39 -0.27 -11.39
C GLU A 130 -9.09 0.22 -10.72
N ILE A 131 -7.92 -0.13 -11.28
CA ILE A 131 -6.63 0.31 -10.74
C ILE A 131 -6.33 1.72 -11.19
N ARG A 132 -6.02 2.59 -10.22
CA ARG A 132 -5.54 3.96 -10.45
C ARG A 132 -4.11 4.15 -9.95
N PHE A 133 -3.42 5.16 -10.48
CA PHE A 133 -2.10 5.58 -10.04
C PHE A 133 -2.19 7.01 -9.54
N GLU A 134 -1.99 7.20 -8.24
CA GLU A 134 -2.21 8.48 -7.56
C GLU A 134 -1.11 8.75 -6.55
N GLU A 135 -0.84 10.04 -6.33
CA GLU A 135 -0.02 10.51 -5.24
C GLU A 135 -0.92 10.78 -4.02
N MET A 136 -0.50 10.33 -2.85
CA MET A 136 -1.20 10.55 -1.60
C MET A 136 -0.25 11.06 -0.54
N THR A 137 -0.71 12.04 0.25
CA THR A 137 0.00 12.57 1.41
C THR A 137 -0.79 12.24 2.67
N GLU A 138 -0.19 11.47 3.58
CA GLU A 138 -0.78 11.17 4.89
C GLU A 138 -0.41 12.27 5.90
N GLY A 139 0.83 12.76 5.85
CA GLY A 139 1.34 13.81 6.75
C GLY A 139 1.54 13.31 8.18
N ALA A 140 1.22 14.16 9.16
CA ALA A 140 1.44 13.87 10.57
C ALA A 140 0.51 12.75 11.07
N CYS A 141 1.11 11.60 11.38
CA CYS A 141 0.43 10.40 11.81
C CYS A 141 1.00 9.87 13.13
N ILE A 142 0.23 9.02 13.79
CA ILE A 142 0.77 8.18 14.87
C ILE A 142 0.85 6.76 14.34
N ALA A 143 2.03 6.17 14.44
CA ALA A 143 2.28 4.80 14.00
C ALA A 143 2.75 3.91 15.15
N MET A 144 2.44 2.63 15.04
CA MET A 144 2.88 1.59 15.97
C MET A 144 2.97 0.26 15.24
N LEU A 145 4.05 -0.49 15.46
CA LEU A 145 4.15 -1.87 14.98
C LEU A 145 3.31 -2.80 15.86
N HIS A 146 2.26 -3.38 15.29
CA HIS A 146 1.55 -4.50 15.91
C HIS A 146 2.32 -5.81 15.67
N LEU A 147 2.48 -6.62 16.73
CA LEU A 147 3.13 -7.93 16.70
C LEU A 147 2.14 -8.95 17.26
N GLY A 148 1.50 -9.74 16.41
CA GLY A 148 0.43 -10.64 16.82
C GLY A 148 -0.55 -10.93 15.67
N SER A 149 -1.67 -11.55 16.03
CA SER A 149 -2.80 -11.74 15.12
C SER A 149 -3.58 -10.43 14.92
N PHE A 150 -4.23 -10.25 13.77
CA PHE A 150 -5.15 -9.12 13.54
C PHE A 150 -6.24 -9.00 14.64
N ASP A 151 -6.69 -10.12 15.21
CA ASP A 151 -7.68 -10.11 16.30
C ASP A 151 -7.14 -9.48 17.61
N GLU A 152 -5.82 -9.31 17.74
CA GLU A 152 -5.16 -8.68 18.88
C GLU A 152 -4.86 -7.19 18.65
N GLU A 153 -5.16 -6.63 17.47
CA GLU A 153 -5.01 -5.20 17.18
C GLU A 153 -5.70 -4.26 18.19
N PRO A 154 -6.87 -4.59 18.78
CA PRO A 154 -7.45 -3.81 19.87
C PRO A 154 -6.49 -3.52 21.03
N GLN A 155 -5.53 -4.42 21.30
CA GLN A 155 -4.51 -4.22 22.32
C GLN A 155 -3.48 -3.16 21.92
N SER A 156 -3.15 -3.05 20.62
CA SER A 156 -2.31 -1.96 20.10
C SER A 156 -3.07 -0.63 20.16
N PHE A 157 -4.34 -0.60 19.77
CA PHE A 157 -5.17 0.61 19.84
C PHE A 157 -5.30 1.14 21.27
N ALA A 158 -5.41 0.25 22.27
CA ALA A 158 -5.46 0.63 23.67
C ALA A 158 -4.16 1.32 24.17
N LYS A 159 -2.99 0.98 23.60
CA LYS A 159 -1.70 1.65 23.90
C LYS A 159 -1.58 2.99 23.17
N TRP A 160 -2.13 3.04 21.96
CA TRP A 160 -2.10 4.19 21.08
C TRP A 160 -3.02 5.34 21.53
N MET A 161 -4.26 5.04 21.95
CA MET A 161 -5.27 6.04 22.30
C MET A 161 -4.83 7.08 23.35
N PRO A 162 -4.17 6.69 24.46
CA PRO A 162 -3.66 7.65 25.43
C PRO A 162 -2.57 8.57 24.86
N PHE A 163 -1.72 8.05 23.97
CA PHE A 163 -0.66 8.83 23.32
C PHE A 163 -1.25 9.93 22.44
N ALA A 164 -2.28 9.60 21.64
CA ALA A 164 -2.96 10.55 20.76
C ALA A 164 -3.56 11.75 21.51
N ARG A 165 -4.09 11.53 22.73
CA ARG A 165 -4.70 12.59 23.57
C ARG A 165 -3.70 13.55 24.21
N VAL A 166 -2.43 13.17 24.29
CA VAL A 166 -1.36 13.99 24.90
C VAL A 166 -0.63 14.81 23.84
N THR A 167 -0.72 14.43 22.57
CA THR A 167 -0.03 15.07 21.44
C THR A 167 -0.95 15.90 20.55
N SER A 168 -2.21 16.13 20.95
CA SER A 168 -3.17 17.03 20.29
C SER A 168 -3.37 18.31 21.10
#